data_AF-A0A3M2C7Z1-F1
#
_entry.id   AF-A0A3M2C7Z1-F1
#
_cell.length_a   1.000
_cell.length_b   1.000
_cell.length_c   1.000
_cell.angle_alpha   90.00
_cell.angle_beta   90.00
_cell.angle_gamma   90.00
#
_symmetry.space_group_name_H-M   'P 1'
#
loop_
_entity.id
_entity.type
_entity.pdbx_description
1 polymer ?
#
loop_
_entity_poly.entity_id
_entity_poly.type
_entity_poly.pdbx_seq_one_letter_code
_entity_poly.pdbx_strand_id
1 'polypeptide(L)'
;MSGTFPDPEYVIELLQELTCCHGVSGFEDDVRTCVERHLRGQVDELSVDALGNLVAVVNASTDSAPTLLLDAHMDEIGLVIAHVETDGALRFALVGGWDERLLPGQRVQLRTREGKFIDGVIGTPPPHIQRDEDRKKPYSAEALFIDIGARSRAEVDATGLRIGDSGVVWQPFQRLLPPYVTGKAFDDRVGCALLILLLRRLASEPR
;
A
#
# COMPACT_ATOMS: atom_id res chain seq x y z
N MET A 1 -10.93 -33.32 14.54
CA MET A 1 -11.61 -32.03 14.31
C MET A 1 -11.32 -31.65 12.86
N SER A 2 -12.30 -31.74 11.97
CA SER A 2 -12.11 -31.32 10.57
C SER A 2 -11.85 -29.83 10.57
N GLY A 3 -10.62 -29.41 10.26
CA GLY A 3 -10.27 -28.01 10.13
C GLY A 3 -11.14 -27.39 9.04
N THR A 4 -12.18 -26.66 9.45
CA THR A 4 -12.97 -25.87 8.52
C THR A 4 -12.08 -24.74 8.06
N PHE A 5 -11.74 -24.74 6.77
CA PHE A 5 -11.12 -23.58 6.13
C PHE A 5 -12.01 -22.35 6.34
N PRO A 6 -11.43 -21.15 6.48
CA PRO A 6 -12.22 -19.93 6.55
C PRO A 6 -13.12 -19.82 5.32
N ASP A 7 -14.30 -19.24 5.50
CA ASP A 7 -15.21 -18.93 4.40
C ASP A 7 -14.45 -18.13 3.32
N PRO A 8 -14.38 -18.61 2.06
CA PRO A 8 -13.72 -17.89 0.98
C PRO A 8 -14.20 -16.45 0.83
N GLU A 9 -15.49 -16.18 1.07
CA GLU A 9 -16.03 -14.82 0.99
C GLU A 9 -15.43 -13.91 2.06
N TYR A 10 -15.29 -14.42 3.28
CA TYR A 10 -14.63 -13.70 4.37
C TYR A 10 -13.16 -13.40 4.06
N VAL A 11 -12.44 -14.35 3.45
CA VAL A 11 -11.05 -14.12 3.03
C VAL A 11 -10.97 -13.04 1.95
N ILE A 12 -11.90 -13.04 0.98
CA ILE A 12 -11.95 -12.03 -0.08
C ILE A 12 -12.25 -10.64 0.51
N GLU A 13 -13.19 -10.54 1.45
CA GLU A 13 -13.49 -9.29 2.16
C GLU A 13 -12.29 -8.75 2.93
N LEU A 14 -11.59 -9.61 3.68
CA LEU A 14 -10.38 -9.24 4.41
C LEU A 14 -9.27 -8.76 3.46
N LEU A 15 -9.05 -9.46 2.34
CA LEU A 15 -8.09 -9.04 1.32
C LEU A 15 -8.48 -7.69 0.72
N GLN A 16 -9.76 -7.46 0.44
CA GLN A 16 -10.25 -6.19 -0.05
C GLN A 16 -10.00 -5.06 0.95
N GLU A 17 -10.32 -5.26 2.24
CA GLU A 17 -10.09 -4.27 3.29
C GLU A 17 -8.61 -3.87 3.37
N LEU A 18 -7.72 -4.88 3.43
CA LEU A 18 -6.29 -4.63 3.54
C LEU A 18 -5.72 -3.98 2.28
N THR A 19 -5.99 -4.52 1.09
CA THR A 19 -5.42 -4.03 -0.18
C THR A 19 -5.92 -2.63 -0.58
N CYS A 20 -7.11 -2.23 -0.11
CA CYS A 20 -7.62 -0.87 -0.33
C CYS A 20 -6.98 0.19 0.58
N CYS A 21 -6.35 -0.18 1.70
CA CYS A 21 -5.65 0.79 2.55
C CYS A 21 -4.50 1.47 1.80
N HIS A 22 -4.20 2.73 2.14
CA HIS A 22 -2.97 3.39 1.72
C HIS A 22 -1.85 3.02 2.67
N GLY A 23 -0.71 2.54 2.17
CA GLY A 23 0.38 2.13 3.04
C GLY A 23 1.71 2.00 2.33
N VAL A 24 2.25 3.09 1.78
CA VAL A 24 3.62 3.09 1.22
C VAL A 24 4.63 2.85 2.34
N SER A 25 5.81 2.29 2.05
CA SER A 25 6.88 2.15 3.05
C SER A 25 7.16 3.50 3.74
N GLY A 26 7.04 3.53 5.06
CA GLY A 26 7.09 4.73 5.93
C GLY A 26 5.75 5.44 6.17
N PHE A 27 4.63 4.94 5.63
CA PHE A 27 3.28 5.51 5.71
C PHE A 27 2.19 4.44 5.98
N GLU A 28 2.51 3.42 6.78
CA GLU A 28 1.72 2.20 6.98
C GLU A 28 0.54 2.35 7.96
N ASP A 29 0.30 3.55 8.50
CA ASP A 29 -0.63 3.79 9.60
C ASP A 29 -2.07 3.27 9.35
N ASP A 30 -2.59 3.42 8.14
CA ASP A 30 -3.95 2.96 7.80
C ASP A 30 -4.02 1.44 7.75
N VAL A 31 -3.01 0.79 7.15
CA VAL A 31 -2.92 -0.67 7.08
C VAL A 31 -2.77 -1.23 8.49
N ARG A 32 -1.89 -0.64 9.30
CA ARG A 32 -1.70 -1.02 10.70
C ARG A 32 -3.00 -0.92 11.49
N THR A 33 -3.71 0.19 11.37
CA THR A 33 -5.01 0.39 12.05
C THR A 33 -6.04 -0.65 11.60
N CYS A 34 -6.03 -1.00 10.31
CA CYS A 34 -6.89 -2.05 9.76
C CYS A 34 -6.56 -3.42 10.38
N VAL A 35 -5.29 -3.82 10.39
CA VAL A 35 -4.83 -5.08 11.00
C VAL A 35 -5.13 -5.12 12.50
N GLU A 36 -4.84 -4.05 13.23
CA GLU A 36 -5.11 -3.95 14.67
C GLU A 36 -6.58 -4.16 14.99
N ARG A 37 -7.49 -3.58 14.19
CA ARG A 37 -8.94 -3.78 14.32
C ARG A 37 -9.33 -5.26 14.21
N HIS A 38 -8.68 -6.01 13.32
CA HIS A 38 -8.98 -7.43 13.16
C HIS A 38 -8.43 -8.31 14.29
N LEU A 39 -7.35 -7.90 14.94
CA LEU A 39 -6.67 -8.65 16.01
C LEU A 39 -7.12 -8.29 17.42
N ARG A 40 -7.79 -7.13 17.59
CA ARG A 40 -8.25 -6.66 18.90
C ARG A 40 -9.12 -7.70 19.59
N GLY A 41 -8.69 -8.10 20.80
CA GLY A 41 -9.38 -9.12 21.61
C GLY A 41 -9.13 -10.57 21.17
N GLN A 42 -8.21 -10.81 20.24
CA GLN A 42 -7.84 -12.14 19.76
C GLN A 42 -6.43 -12.56 20.17
N VAL A 43 -5.64 -11.62 20.67
CA VAL A 43 -4.26 -11.82 21.15
C VAL A 43 -4.13 -11.23 22.55
N ASP A 44 -3.08 -11.62 23.27
CA ASP A 44 -2.89 -11.24 24.66
C ASP A 44 -2.27 -9.84 24.77
N GLU A 45 -1.39 -9.48 23.84
CA GLU A 45 -0.78 -8.15 23.77
C GLU A 45 -0.76 -7.63 22.33
N LEU A 46 -1.04 -6.34 22.19
CA LEU A 46 -0.86 -5.57 20.95
C LEU A 46 -0.06 -4.34 21.27
N SER A 47 1.03 -4.13 20.54
CA SER A 47 1.88 -2.95 20.69
C SER A 47 2.40 -2.49 19.32
N VAL A 48 2.80 -1.22 19.26
CA VAL A 48 3.41 -0.64 18.07
C VAL A 48 4.80 -0.15 18.45
N ASP A 49 5.83 -0.54 17.70
CA ASP A 49 7.19 -0.11 17.95
C ASP A 49 7.46 1.31 17.41
N ALA A 50 8.69 1.81 17.61
CA ALA A 50 9.07 3.17 17.20
C ALA A 50 9.10 3.38 15.68
N LEU A 51 9.18 2.31 14.88
CA LEU A 51 9.15 2.36 13.42
C LEU A 51 7.74 2.18 12.86
N GLY A 52 6.77 1.79 13.70
CA GLY A 52 5.39 1.58 13.29
C GLY A 52 5.03 0.12 13.03
N ASN A 53 5.88 -0.85 13.38
CA ASN A 53 5.54 -2.26 13.27
C ASN A 53 4.48 -2.63 14.32
N LEU A 54 3.46 -3.39 13.91
CA LEU A 54 2.47 -3.95 14.83
C LEU A 54 2.95 -5.30 15.36
N VAL A 55 3.15 -5.38 16.68
CA VAL A 55 3.56 -6.61 17.36
C VAL A 55 2.36 -7.20 18.09
N ALA A 56 1.93 -8.37 17.66
CA ALA A 56 0.84 -9.14 18.26
C ALA A 56 1.40 -10.38 18.98
N VAL A 57 1.18 -10.48 20.28
CA VAL A 57 1.73 -11.57 21.11
C VAL A 57 0.61 -12.50 21.58
N VAL A 58 0.83 -13.80 21.39
CA VAL A 58 0.03 -14.87 21.98
C VAL A 58 0.92 -15.62 22.96
N ASN A 59 0.61 -15.54 24.24
CA ASN A 59 1.33 -16.18 25.32
C ASN A 59 1.06 -17.69 25.31
N ALA A 60 2.13 -18.47 25.48
CA ALA A 60 2.04 -19.90 25.65
C ALA A 60 1.45 -20.25 27.03
N SER A 61 0.83 -21.42 27.13
CA SER A 61 0.33 -21.95 28.40
C SER A 61 1.44 -22.38 29.36
N THR A 62 2.70 -22.44 28.90
CA THR A 62 3.86 -22.85 29.70
C THR A 62 5.07 -21.96 29.41
N ASP A 63 5.86 -21.68 30.46
CA ASP A 63 7.06 -20.83 30.37
C ASP A 63 8.22 -21.48 29.60
N SER A 64 8.15 -22.78 29.32
CA SER A 64 9.19 -23.52 28.60
C SER A 64 8.96 -23.61 27.08
N ALA A 65 7.87 -23.02 26.58
CA ALA A 65 7.56 -23.04 25.16
C ALA A 65 8.56 -22.19 24.35
N PRO A 66 8.98 -22.61 23.15
CA PRO A 66 9.83 -21.80 22.30
C PRO A 66 9.06 -20.57 21.76
N THR A 67 9.78 -19.48 21.54
CA THR A 67 9.23 -18.31 20.83
C THR A 67 9.25 -18.53 19.33
N LEU A 68 8.10 -18.37 18.68
CA LEU A 68 7.95 -18.36 17.23
C LEU A 68 7.63 -16.94 16.76
N LEU A 69 8.47 -16.38 15.89
CA LEU A 69 8.21 -15.12 15.20
C LEU A 69 7.72 -15.43 13.78
N LEU A 70 6.56 -14.91 13.42
CA LEU A 70 6.04 -14.90 12.07
C LEU A 70 5.82 -13.44 11.67
N ASP A 71 6.37 -13.03 10.53
CA ASP A 71 6.24 -11.68 10.02
C ASP A 71 5.61 -11.67 8.63
N ALA A 72 4.91 -10.57 8.35
CA ALA A 72 4.40 -10.20 7.05
C ALA A 72 4.47 -8.67 6.99
N HIS A 73 4.91 -8.12 5.86
CA HIS A 73 5.08 -6.68 5.73
C HIS A 73 3.75 -6.01 5.35
N MET A 74 3.50 -4.82 5.94
CA MET A 74 2.24 -4.08 5.74
C MET A 74 2.32 -3.10 4.57
N ASP A 75 3.54 -2.69 4.24
CA ASP A 75 3.79 -1.67 3.26
C ASP A 75 3.54 -2.16 1.82
N GLU A 76 3.42 -1.21 0.92
CA GLU A 76 3.34 -1.43 -0.50
C GLU A 76 4.34 -0.52 -1.21
N ILE A 77 4.78 -0.95 -2.39
CA ILE A 77 5.55 -0.08 -3.27
C ILE A 77 4.71 1.16 -3.63
N GLY A 78 5.36 2.31 -3.75
CA GLY A 78 4.68 3.56 -3.99
C GLY A 78 5.61 4.62 -4.54
N LEU A 79 5.24 5.87 -4.30
CA LEU A 79 6.02 7.03 -4.67
C LEU A 79 5.85 8.14 -3.64
N VAL A 80 6.75 9.11 -3.68
CA VAL A 80 6.67 10.34 -2.88
C VAL A 80 6.87 11.55 -3.78
N ILE A 81 6.17 12.64 -3.50
CA ILE A 81 6.35 13.91 -4.21
C ILE A 81 7.75 14.44 -3.89
N ALA A 82 8.59 14.57 -4.92
CA ALA A 82 9.95 15.08 -4.81
C ALA A 82 10.02 16.59 -5.11
N HIS A 83 9.21 17.07 -6.05
CA HIS A 83 9.18 18.47 -6.43
C HIS A 83 7.82 18.88 -7.01
N VAL A 84 7.49 20.17 -6.89
CA VAL A 84 6.30 20.78 -7.52
C VAL A 84 6.78 21.86 -8.48
N GLU A 85 6.57 21.63 -9.76
CA GLU A 85 6.94 22.53 -10.84
C GLU A 85 6.08 23.80 -10.84
N THR A 86 6.55 24.87 -11.49
CA THR A 86 5.82 26.14 -11.53
C THR A 86 4.49 26.05 -12.26
N ASP A 87 4.38 25.15 -13.24
CA ASP A 87 3.18 24.88 -14.03
C ASP A 87 2.19 23.94 -13.33
N GLY A 88 2.54 23.43 -12.15
CA GLY A 88 1.71 22.52 -11.34
C GLY A 88 1.99 21.03 -11.56
N ALA A 89 2.91 20.65 -12.44
CA ALA A 89 3.33 19.25 -12.57
C ALA A 89 4.10 18.78 -11.31
N LEU A 90 3.88 17.52 -10.92
CA LEU A 90 4.54 16.93 -9.75
C LEU A 90 5.65 15.98 -10.19
N ARG A 91 6.87 16.22 -9.73
CA ARG A 91 7.95 15.22 -9.82
C ARG A 91 7.87 14.31 -8.62
N PHE A 92 8.22 13.05 -8.82
CA PHE A 92 8.16 12.04 -7.78
C PHE A 92 9.43 11.19 -7.75
N ALA A 93 9.70 10.62 -6.59
CA ALA A 93 10.66 9.54 -6.41
C ALA A 93 9.92 8.25 -6.11
N LEU A 94 10.43 7.14 -6.60
CA LEU A 94 9.87 5.82 -6.36
C LEU A 94 10.27 5.32 -4.97
N VAL A 95 9.33 4.65 -4.30
CA VAL A 95 9.55 3.94 -3.04
C VAL A 95 9.33 2.46 -3.31
N GLY A 96 10.35 1.64 -3.05
CA GLY A 96 10.36 0.21 -3.37
C GLY A 96 10.87 -0.11 -4.78
N GLY A 97 10.85 -1.40 -5.13
CA GLY A 97 11.38 -1.92 -6.38
C GLY A 97 10.37 -1.88 -7.52
N TRP A 98 10.43 -0.86 -8.37
CA TRP A 98 9.53 -0.69 -9.51
C TRP A 98 10.14 -1.12 -10.84
N ASP A 99 9.30 -1.70 -11.70
CA ASP A 99 9.55 -1.72 -13.14
C ASP A 99 8.97 -0.45 -13.78
N GLU A 100 9.84 0.52 -14.06
CA GLU A 100 9.46 1.85 -14.54
C GLU A 100 8.70 1.80 -15.88
N ARG A 101 8.81 0.71 -16.65
CA ARG A 101 8.06 0.49 -17.89
C ARG A 101 6.55 0.45 -17.67
N LEU A 102 6.11 0.14 -16.45
CA LEU A 102 4.69 0.01 -16.10
C LEU A 102 4.05 1.33 -15.66
N LEU A 103 4.84 2.38 -15.40
CA LEU A 103 4.39 3.65 -14.84
C LEU A 103 3.64 4.56 -15.83
N PRO A 104 4.07 4.73 -17.10
CA PRO A 104 3.42 5.64 -18.02
C PRO A 104 1.91 5.39 -18.18
N GLY A 105 1.10 6.42 -17.98
CA GLY A 105 -0.35 6.36 -18.12
C GLY A 105 -1.09 5.75 -16.93
N GLN A 106 -0.39 5.31 -15.88
CA GLN A 106 -1.04 4.82 -14.67
C GLN A 106 -1.75 5.96 -13.94
N ARG A 107 -2.93 5.66 -13.40
CA ARG A 107 -3.57 6.52 -12.40
C ARG A 107 -2.86 6.33 -11.07
N VAL A 108 -2.73 7.41 -10.32
CA VAL A 108 -2.19 7.41 -8.97
C VAL A 108 -3.16 8.08 -8.02
N GLN A 109 -3.09 7.69 -6.76
CA GLN A 109 -3.79 8.35 -5.68
C GLN A 109 -2.76 8.85 -4.68
N LEU A 110 -2.70 10.17 -4.52
CA LEU A 110 -1.80 10.87 -3.62
C LEU A 110 -2.52 11.15 -2.30
N ARG A 111 -1.79 11.14 -1.19
CA ARG A 111 -2.35 11.41 0.14
C ARG A 111 -1.63 12.58 0.79
N THR A 112 -2.38 13.64 1.13
CA THR A 112 -1.85 14.76 1.90
C THR A 112 -1.58 14.36 3.34
N ARG A 113 -0.80 15.17 4.07
CA ARG A 113 -0.55 14.97 5.51
C ARG A 113 -1.81 15.02 6.38
N GLU A 114 -2.85 15.74 5.94
CA GLU A 114 -4.16 15.73 6.62
C GLU A 114 -5.03 14.53 6.22
N GLY A 115 -4.50 13.60 5.42
CA GLY A 115 -5.21 12.38 5.01
C GLY A 115 -6.17 12.57 3.83
N LYS A 116 -6.12 13.70 3.12
CA LYS A 116 -6.94 13.92 1.92
C LYS A 116 -6.35 13.19 0.72
N PHE A 117 -7.19 12.50 -0.03
CA PHE A 117 -6.79 11.84 -1.28
C PHE A 117 -6.99 12.75 -2.50
N ILE A 118 -5.98 12.79 -3.36
CA ILE A 118 -5.98 13.53 -4.64
C ILE A 118 -5.58 12.57 -5.76
N ASP A 119 -6.45 12.43 -6.75
CA ASP A 119 -6.18 11.61 -7.93
C ASP A 119 -5.24 12.33 -8.90
N GLY A 120 -4.37 11.56 -9.55
CA GLY A 120 -3.50 12.04 -10.62
C GLY A 120 -3.24 10.97 -11.67
N VAL A 121 -2.51 11.34 -12.72
CA VAL A 121 -2.06 10.44 -13.78
C VAL A 121 -0.57 10.64 -14.05
N ILE A 122 0.16 9.54 -14.24
CA ILE A 122 1.56 9.59 -14.62
C ILE A 122 1.66 9.90 -16.11
N GLY A 123 2.19 11.08 -16.43
CA GLY A 123 2.44 11.55 -17.78
C GLY A 123 3.87 11.27 -18.26
N THR A 124 4.04 11.29 -19.58
CA THR A 124 5.35 11.26 -20.24
C THR A 124 5.63 12.60 -20.91
N PRO A 125 6.89 12.97 -21.13
CA PRO A 125 7.22 14.13 -21.95
C PRO A 125 6.59 13.99 -23.35
N PRO A 126 6.06 15.05 -23.96
CA PRO A 126 5.43 14.95 -25.27
C PRO A 126 6.36 14.34 -26.34
N PRO A 127 5.88 13.43 -27.22
CA PRO A 127 6.74 12.72 -28.16
C PRO A 127 7.51 13.64 -29.12
N HIS A 128 6.96 14.80 -29.46
CA HIS A 128 7.51 15.75 -30.44
C HIS A 128 8.62 16.65 -29.87
N ILE A 129 8.84 16.66 -28.57
CA ILE A 129 10.00 17.33 -27.94
C ILE A 129 11.13 16.35 -27.60
N GLN A 130 10.88 15.05 -27.75
CA GLN A 130 11.89 14.02 -27.50
C GLN A 130 12.78 13.85 -28.72
N ARG A 131 14.09 13.62 -28.48
CA ARG A 131 15.03 13.22 -29.53
C ARG A 131 14.68 11.80 -29.99
N ASP A 132 14.91 11.50 -31.27
CA ASP A 132 14.57 10.19 -31.85
C ASP A 132 15.29 9.01 -31.17
N GLU A 133 16.48 9.24 -30.60
CA GLU A 133 17.22 8.23 -29.82
C GLU A 133 16.57 7.91 -28.47
N ASP A 134 15.90 8.89 -27.86
CA ASP A 134 15.27 8.75 -26.53
C ASP A 134 13.91 8.06 -26.65
N ARG A 135 13.22 8.18 -27.79
CA ARG A 135 11.95 7.49 -28.09
C ARG A 135 12.03 5.96 -28.05
N LYS A 136 13.22 5.39 -28.25
CA LYS A 136 13.44 3.94 -28.30
C LYS A 136 13.82 3.35 -26.93
N LYS A 137 14.03 4.19 -25.92
CA LYS A 137 14.42 3.76 -24.58
C LYS A 137 13.18 3.79 -23.66
N PRO A 138 13.09 2.87 -22.68
CA PRO A 138 12.15 3.03 -21.58
C PRO A 138 12.32 4.39 -20.91
N TYR A 139 11.21 5.02 -20.52
CA TYR A 139 11.27 6.23 -19.70
C TYR A 139 11.90 5.91 -18.35
N SER A 140 12.80 6.78 -17.90
CA SER A 140 13.19 6.79 -16.49
C SER A 140 12.11 7.48 -15.66
N ALA A 141 11.97 7.13 -14.38
CA ALA A 141 11.07 7.79 -13.45
C ALA A 141 11.30 9.31 -13.39
N GLU A 142 12.55 9.75 -13.50
CA GLU A 142 12.94 11.17 -13.54
C GLU A 142 12.34 11.94 -14.73
N ALA A 143 12.11 11.26 -15.85
CA ALA A 143 11.49 11.86 -17.02
C ALA A 143 9.96 11.98 -16.90
N LEU A 144 9.35 11.22 -15.99
CA LEU A 144 7.92 11.20 -15.75
C LEU A 144 7.49 12.34 -14.83
N PHE A 145 6.20 12.58 -14.78
CA PHE A 145 5.56 13.52 -13.85
C PHE A 145 4.15 13.03 -13.54
N ILE A 146 3.57 13.50 -12.43
CA ILE A 146 2.17 13.31 -12.12
C ILE A 146 1.42 14.60 -12.43
N ASP A 147 0.35 14.47 -13.20
CA ASP A 147 -0.61 15.54 -13.48
C ASP A 147 -1.87 15.32 -12.63
N ILE A 148 -2.24 16.34 -11.84
CA ILE A 148 -3.47 16.39 -11.03
C ILE A 148 -4.51 17.38 -11.59
N GLY A 149 -4.26 17.93 -12.78
CA GLY A 149 -5.08 18.95 -13.42
C GLY A 149 -4.77 20.39 -12.99
N ALA A 150 -3.73 20.61 -12.18
CA ALA A 150 -3.30 21.94 -11.77
C ALA A 150 -2.68 22.73 -12.94
N ARG A 151 -2.72 24.06 -12.84
CA ARG A 151 -2.10 25.00 -13.81
C ARG A 151 -1.02 25.88 -13.19
N SER A 152 -0.78 25.73 -11.89
CA SER A 152 0.27 26.44 -11.18
C SER A 152 0.64 25.73 -9.88
N ARG A 153 1.83 26.03 -9.37
CA ARG A 153 2.24 25.63 -8.02
C ARG A 153 1.25 26.07 -6.93
N ALA A 154 0.64 27.24 -7.07
CA ALA A 154 -0.34 27.75 -6.10
C ALA A 154 -1.61 26.88 -6.04
N GLU A 155 -2.07 26.36 -7.18
CA GLU A 155 -3.19 25.42 -7.22
C GLU A 155 -2.85 24.10 -6.55
N VAL A 156 -1.64 23.57 -6.77
CA VAL A 156 -1.15 22.39 -6.04
C VAL A 156 -1.12 22.66 -4.55
N ASP A 157 -0.54 23.78 -4.11
CA ASP A 157 -0.44 24.13 -2.69
C ASP A 157 -1.83 24.22 -2.02
N ALA A 158 -2.84 24.72 -2.75
CA ALA A 158 -4.23 24.80 -2.30
C ALA A 158 -4.92 23.42 -2.16
N THR A 159 -4.40 22.37 -2.81
CA THR A 159 -4.93 21.01 -2.61
C THR A 159 -4.58 20.43 -1.24
N GLY A 160 -3.49 20.92 -0.63
CA GLY A 160 -2.86 20.39 0.58
C GLY A 160 -1.60 19.56 0.31
N LEU A 161 -1.33 19.17 -0.94
CA LEU A 161 -0.15 18.37 -1.29
C LEU A 161 1.17 19.12 -1.04
N ARG A 162 2.16 18.41 -0.53
CA ARG A 162 3.51 18.90 -0.24
C ARG A 162 4.58 17.91 -0.70
N ILE A 163 5.82 18.39 -0.80
CA ILE A 163 6.98 17.51 -0.96
C ILE A 163 7.03 16.53 0.22
N GLY A 164 7.28 15.26 -0.08
CA GLY A 164 7.29 14.14 0.85
C GLY A 164 5.95 13.43 1.01
N ASP A 165 4.85 13.99 0.50
CA ASP A 165 3.55 13.30 0.53
C ASP A 165 3.59 12.07 -0.38
N SER A 166 2.98 10.98 0.08
CA SER A 166 3.07 9.68 -0.59
C SER A 166 1.91 9.42 -1.55
N GLY A 167 2.13 8.49 -2.47
CA GLY A 167 1.16 8.07 -3.45
C GLY A 167 1.33 6.61 -3.82
N VAL A 168 0.23 6.02 -4.29
CA VAL A 168 0.17 4.63 -4.79
C VAL A 168 -0.43 4.62 -6.18
N VAL A 169 -0.09 3.61 -6.99
CA VAL A 169 -0.84 3.36 -8.23
C VAL A 169 -2.26 2.99 -7.85
N TRP A 170 -3.22 3.66 -8.47
CA TRP A 170 -4.63 3.41 -8.24
C TRP A 170 -5.03 2.13 -8.98
N GLN A 171 -5.24 1.05 -8.22
CA GLN A 171 -5.85 -0.18 -8.72
C GLN A 171 -6.96 -0.63 -7.75
N PRO A 172 -8.24 -0.54 -8.16
CA PRO A 172 -9.34 -0.97 -7.32
C PRO A 172 -9.31 -2.49 -7.15
N PHE A 173 -9.73 -2.96 -5.98
CA PHE A 173 -9.96 -4.38 -5.77
C PHE A 173 -11.15 -4.86 -6.63
N GLN A 174 -10.97 -5.94 -7.38
CA GLN A 174 -12.00 -6.50 -8.25
C GLN A 174 -11.94 -8.03 -8.26
N ARG A 175 -13.12 -8.64 -8.39
CA ARG A 175 -13.22 -10.08 -8.70
C ARG A 175 -13.08 -10.28 -10.21
N LEU A 176 -12.28 -11.26 -10.59
CA LEU A 176 -12.19 -11.75 -11.97
C LEU A 176 -13.10 -12.98 -12.12
N LEU A 177 -12.72 -13.92 -13.00
CA LEU A 177 -13.36 -15.24 -12.99
C LEU A 177 -13.03 -15.95 -11.66
N PRO A 178 -13.98 -16.69 -11.05
CA PRO A 178 -13.69 -17.44 -9.84
C PRO A 178 -12.53 -18.43 -10.05
N PRO A 179 -11.63 -18.59 -9.06
CA PRO A 179 -11.61 -17.96 -7.73
C PRO A 179 -10.71 -16.70 -7.65
N TYR A 180 -10.46 -16.02 -8.77
CA TYR A 180 -9.42 -14.99 -8.86
C TYR A 180 -9.91 -13.58 -8.50
N VAL A 181 -9.03 -12.82 -7.86
CA VAL A 181 -9.18 -11.39 -7.56
C VAL A 181 -7.97 -10.62 -8.08
N THR A 182 -8.15 -9.32 -8.29
CA THR A 182 -7.09 -8.39 -8.69
C THR A 182 -7.19 -7.10 -7.88
N GLY A 183 -6.08 -6.39 -7.76
CA GLY A 183 -5.93 -5.22 -6.91
C GLY A 183 -4.45 -4.92 -6.66
N LYS A 184 -4.18 -3.85 -5.90
CA LYS A 184 -2.82 -3.48 -5.48
C LYS A 184 -2.40 -4.19 -4.19
N ALA A 185 -1.09 -4.15 -3.89
CA ALA A 185 -0.53 -4.51 -2.59
C ALA A 185 -0.85 -5.92 -2.08
N PHE A 186 -1.05 -6.91 -2.97
CA PHE A 186 -1.12 -8.31 -2.52
C PHE A 186 0.19 -8.76 -1.87
N ASP A 187 1.32 -8.29 -2.40
CA ASP A 187 2.63 -8.32 -1.76
C ASP A 187 2.71 -7.17 -0.73
N ASP A 188 2.70 -7.43 0.59
CA ASP A 188 2.47 -8.72 1.29
C ASP A 188 1.22 -8.67 2.20
N ARG A 189 0.17 -7.98 1.74
CA ARG A 189 -1.11 -7.96 2.47
C ARG A 189 -1.80 -9.33 2.48
N VAL A 190 -1.41 -10.24 1.59
CA VAL A 190 -1.80 -11.65 1.69
C VAL A 190 -1.17 -12.29 2.93
N GLY A 191 0.12 -12.04 3.22
CA GLY A 191 0.77 -12.47 4.45
C GLY A 191 0.08 -11.89 5.69
N CYS A 192 -0.23 -10.60 5.68
CA CYS A 192 -1.00 -9.96 6.77
C CYS A 192 -2.35 -10.65 7.00
N ALA A 193 -3.12 -10.90 5.94
CA ALA A 193 -4.40 -11.60 6.02
C ALA A 193 -4.24 -13.02 6.59
N LEU A 194 -3.19 -13.74 6.17
CA LEU A 194 -2.89 -15.09 6.64
C LEU A 194 -2.57 -15.11 8.15
N LEU A 195 -1.78 -14.16 8.65
CA LEU A 195 -1.47 -14.04 10.08
C LEU A 195 -2.71 -13.68 10.90
N ILE A 196 -3.59 -12.81 10.40
CA ILE A 196 -4.88 -12.51 11.04
C ILE A 196 -5.74 -13.78 11.15
N LEU A 197 -5.88 -14.53 10.07
CA LEU A 197 -6.68 -15.77 10.05
C LEU A 197 -6.09 -16.84 10.98
N LEU A 198 -4.76 -16.95 11.02
CA LEU A 198 -4.05 -17.85 11.93
C LEU A 198 -4.33 -17.52 13.39
N LEU A 199 -4.15 -16.25 13.78
CA LEU A 199 -4.37 -15.80 15.16
C LEU A 199 -5.84 -15.96 15.58
N ARG A 200 -6.78 -15.66 14.68
CA ARG A 200 -8.21 -15.93 14.88
C ARG A 200 -8.49 -17.38 15.22
N ARG A 201 -7.89 -18.28 14.45
CA ARG A 201 -8.06 -19.71 14.66
C ARG A 201 -7.45 -20.15 15.98
N LEU A 202 -6.23 -19.72 16.29
CA LEU A 202 -5.55 -20.04 17.56
C LEU A 202 -6.34 -19.54 18.77
N ALA A 203 -6.98 -18.36 18.69
CA ALA A 203 -7.84 -17.84 19.74
C ALA A 203 -9.09 -18.70 19.99
N SER A 204 -9.55 -19.47 18.99
CA SER A 204 -10.70 -20.36 19.09
C SER A 204 -10.36 -21.78 19.54
N GLU A 205 -9.07 -22.14 19.57
CA GLU A 205 -8.60 -23.43 20.02
C GLU A 205 -8.20 -23.38 21.51
N PRO A 206 -8.47 -24.44 22.31
CA PRO A 206 -8.02 -24.49 23.70
C PRO A 206 -6.49 -24.45 23.76
N ARG A 207 -5.95 -23.63 24.65
CA ARG A 207 -4.51 -23.53 24.92
C ARG A 207 -4.11 -24.35 26.15
#